data_AF-A0A6V8PSB2-F1
#
_entry.id   AF-A0A6V8PSB2-F1
#
_cell.length_a   1.000
_cell.length_b   1.000
_cell.length_c   1.000
_cell.angle_alpha   90.00
_cell.angle_beta   90.00
_cell.angle_gamma   90.00
#
_symmetry.space_group_name_H-M   'P 1'
#
loop_
_entity.id
_entity.type
_entity.pdbx_description
1 polymer ?
#
loop_
_entity_poly.entity_id
_entity_poly.type
_entity_poly.pdbx_seq_one_letter_code
_entity_poly.pdbx_strand_id
1 'polypeptide(L)' 'LAIEKAGVYGGAKIREALGEVGKEYAGVSGTITFDEKGDRVSGTYEVWKVDLVEGEYSWERIGLISL' A
#
# COMPACT_ATOMS: atom_id res chain seq x y z
N LEU A 1 2.15 -15.54 -3.25
CA LEU A 1 3.47 -14.93 -3.01
C LEU A 1 3.92 -15.03 -1.56
N ALA A 2 3.59 -14.12 -0.62
CA ALA A 2 4.18 -14.19 0.73
C ALA A 2 3.82 -15.45 1.53
N ILE A 3 2.54 -15.85 1.54
CA ILE A 3 2.07 -17.09 2.20
C ILE A 3 2.75 -18.33 1.60
N GLU A 4 2.84 -18.36 0.28
CA GLU A 4 3.48 -19.44 -0.48
C GLU A 4 4.98 -19.51 -0.20
N LYS A 5 5.69 -18.38 -0.25
CA LYS A 5 7.11 -18.23 0.10
C LYS A 5 7.38 -18.63 1.55
N ALA A 6 6.46 -18.36 2.47
CA ALA A 6 6.58 -18.76 3.87
C ALA A 6 6.45 -20.28 4.07
N GLY A 7 5.78 -20.99 3.15
CA GLY A 7 5.58 -22.44 3.19
C GLY A 7 4.70 -22.96 4.33
N VAL A 8 4.26 -22.08 5.24
CA VAL A 8 3.37 -22.38 6.36
C VAL A 8 2.52 -21.16 6.67
N TYR A 9 1.28 -21.41 7.08
CA TYR A 9 0.36 -20.35 7.49
C TYR A 9 0.65 -19.89 8.93
N GLY A 10 1.63 -19.01 9.09
CA GLY A 10 2.02 -18.45 10.39
C GLY A 10 2.44 -16.99 10.27
N GLY A 11 1.84 -16.11 11.06
CA GLY A 11 1.97 -14.65 10.90
C GLY A 11 3.42 -14.13 10.89
N ALA A 12 4.28 -14.64 11.79
CA ALA A 12 5.68 -14.25 11.84
C ALA A 12 6.44 -14.59 10.55
N LYS A 13 6.31 -15.84 10.06
CA LYS A 13 6.97 -16.28 8.82
C LYS A 13 6.41 -15.58 7.58
N ILE A 14 5.11 -15.31 7.56
CA ILE A 14 4.48 -14.55 6.47
C ILE A 14 4.99 -13.11 6.45
N ARG A 15 5.17 -12.47 7.61
CA ARG A 15 5.74 -11.10 7.71
C ARG A 15 7.16 -11.06 7.16
N GLU A 16 8.02 -12.01 7.53
CA GLU A 16 9.39 -12.09 7.01
C GLU A 16 9.39 -12.29 5.49
N ALA A 17 8.60 -13.25 5.00
CA ALA A 17 8.47 -13.52 3.58
C ALA A 17 7.91 -12.31 2.80
N LEU A 18 6.99 -11.54 3.39
CA LEU A 18 6.44 -10.33 2.79
C LEU A 18 7.53 -9.28 2.52
N GLY A 19 8.47 -9.11 3.46
CA GLY A 19 9.60 -8.20 3.29
C GLY A 19 10.54 -8.62 2.14
N GLU A 20 10.66 -9.91 1.85
CA GLU A 20 11.43 -10.39 0.69
C GLU A 20 10.68 -10.19 -0.63
N VAL A 21 9.44 -10.69 -0.72
CA VAL A 21 8.68 -10.66 -1.98
C VAL A 21 8.16 -9.27 -2.33
N GLY A 22 8.10 -8.38 -1.36
CA GLY A 22 7.70 -7.00 -1.53
C GLY A 22 8.82 -6.07 -1.98
N LYS A 23 10.05 -6.55 -2.20
CA LYS A 23 11.14 -5.75 -2.80
C LYS A 23 10.93 -5.64 -4.30
N GLU A 24 10.92 -4.40 -4.80
CA GLU A 24 10.74 -4.09 -6.23
C GLU A 24 9.51 -4.75 -6.86
N TYR A 25 8.47 -4.95 -6.07
CA TYR A 25 7.24 -5.58 -6.51
C TYR A 25 6.56 -4.68 -7.56
N ALA A 26 6.33 -5.23 -8.76
CA ALA A 26 5.63 -4.55 -9.84
C ALA A 26 4.12 -4.46 -9.56
N GLY A 27 3.72 -3.43 -8.83
CA GLY A 27 2.33 -3.15 -8.50
C GLY A 27 1.62 -2.31 -9.56
N VAL A 28 0.29 -2.22 -9.46
CA VAL A 28 -0.55 -1.41 -10.36
C VAL A 28 -0.19 0.08 -10.28
N SER A 29 0.25 0.55 -9.11
CA SER A 29 0.69 1.93 -8.89
C SER A 29 2.20 2.13 -9.12
N GLY A 30 2.86 1.25 -9.87
CA GLY A 30 4.31 1.26 -10.06
C GLY A 30 5.08 0.34 -9.11
N THR A 31 6.41 0.47 -9.11
CA THR A 31 7.32 -0.36 -8.31
C THR A 31 7.16 -0.05 -6.82
N ILE A 32 6.94 -1.10 -6.03
CA ILE A 32 6.74 -1.02 -4.58
C ILE A 32 7.90 -1.72 -3.86
N THR A 33 8.44 -1.06 -2.84
CA THR A 33 9.38 -1.65 -1.88
C THR A 33 8.93 -1.28 -0.47
N PHE A 34 9.01 -2.24 0.45
CA PHE A 34 8.72 -2.00 1.88
C PHE A 34 10.00 -1.75 2.68
N ASP A 35 9.91 -0.87 3.69
CA ASP A 35 10.94 -0.68 4.69
C ASP A 35 10.87 -1.75 5.81
N GLU A 36 11.72 -1.63 6.83
CA GLU A 36 11.78 -2.58 7.95
C GLU A 36 10.49 -2.64 8.81
N LYS A 37 9.69 -1.56 8.77
CA LYS A 37 8.40 -1.47 9.47
C LYS A 37 7.27 -2.04 8.63
N GLY A 38 7.49 -2.21 7.33
CA GLY A 38 6.49 -2.67 6.36
C GLY A 38 5.81 -1.53 5.60
N ASP A 39 6.31 -0.30 5.73
CA ASP A 39 5.77 0.88 5.05
C ASP A 39 6.36 0.97 3.64
N ARG A 40 5.59 1.52 2.69
CA ARG A 40 6.13 1.78 1.35
C ARG A 40 7.22 2.85 1.43
N VAL A 41 8.37 2.58 0.83
CA VAL A 41 9.47 3.55 0.75
C VAL A 41 9.18 4.69 -0.22
N SER A 42 8.22 4.51 -1.14
CA SER A 42 7.87 5.48 -2.16
C SER A 42 6.41 5.36 -2.59
N GLY A 43 5.88 6.46 -3.10
CA GLY A 43 4.55 6.54 -3.68
C GLY A 43 3.96 7.94 -3.56
N THR A 44 2.97 8.19 -4.39
CA THR A 44 2.14 9.39 -4.30
C THR A 44 0.78 9.01 -3.74
N TYR A 45 0.38 9.68 -2.68
CA TYR A 45 -0.88 9.52 -1.98
C TYR A 45 -1.74 10.74 -2.23
N GLU A 46 -3.00 10.51 -2.53
CA GLU A 46 -4.00 11.57 -2.66
C GLU A 46 -4.88 11.58 -1.43
N VAL A 47 -5.12 12.78 -0.88
CA VAL A 47 -6.08 12.98 0.20
C VAL A 47 -7.36 13.49 -0.43
N TRP A 48 -8.43 12.75 -0.24
CA TRP A 48 -9.74 13.05 -0.78
C TRP A 48 -10.71 13.37 0.36
N LYS A 49 -11.55 14.37 0.13
CA LYS A 49 -12.67 14.73 0.99
C LYS A 49 -13.96 14.31 0.29
N VAL A 50 -14.84 13.68 1.06
CA VAL A 50 -16.22 13.40 0.62
C VAL A 50 -17.12 14.45 1.22
N ASP A 51 -17.87 15.14 0.37
CA ASP A 51 -18.86 16.13 0.77
C ASP A 51 -20.24 15.78 0.21
N LEU A 52 -21.30 16.20 0.90
CA LEU A 52 -22.66 16.14 0.41
C LEU A 52 -23.03 17.49 -0.18
N VAL A 53 -23.13 17.56 -1.51
CA VAL A 53 -23.46 18.78 -2.25
C VAL A 53 -24.79 18.56 -2.96
N GLU A 54 -25.78 19.40 -2.62
CA GLU A 54 -27.13 19.34 -3.22
C GLU A 54 -27.82 17.97 -3.13
N GLY A 55 -27.48 17.18 -2.11
CA GLY A 55 -28.06 15.85 -1.87
C GLY A 55 -27.29 14.69 -2.51
N GLU A 56 -26.21 14.97 -3.24
CA GLU A 56 -25.32 13.96 -3.82
C GLU A 56 -23.92 14.00 -3.21
N TYR A 57 -23.25 12.84 -3.12
CA TYR A 57 -21.87 12.79 -2.63
C TYR A 57 -20.90 13.17 -3.75
N SER A 58 -20.05 14.15 -3.46
CA SER A 58 -18.95 14.59 -4.31
C SER A 58 -17.60 14.26 -3.68
N TRP A 59 -16.59 14.02 -4.52
CA TRP A 59 -15.22 13.72 -4.11
C TRP A 59 -14.31 14.86 -4.55
N GLU A 60 -13.69 15.55 -3.59
CA GLU A 60 -12.72 16.61 -3.85
C GLU A 60 -11.32 16.17 -3.42
N ARG A 61 -10.33 16.30 -4.30
CA ARG A 61 -8.93 16.08 -3.91
C ARG A 61 -8.43 17.30 -3.15
N ILE A 62 -8.19 17.13 -1.85
CA ILE A 62 -7.76 18.20 -0.94
C ILE A 62 -6.25 18.16 -0.64
N GLY A 63 -5.55 17.13 -1.10
CA GLY A 63 -4.10 17.04 -0.87
C GLY A 63 -3.40 16.01 -1.74
N LEU A 64 -2.09 16.20 -1.87
CA LEU A 64 -1.16 15.28 -2.51
C LEU A 64 0.07 15.15 -1.61
N ILE A 65 0.49 13.93 -1.31
CA ILE A 65 1.65 13.63 -0.49
C ILE A 65 2.52 12.65 -1.28
N SER A 66 3.78 13.00 -1.54
CA SER A 66 4.74 12.11 -2.19
C SER A 66 5.88 11.79 -1.22
N LEU A 67 6.24 10.51 -1.16
CA LEU A 67 7.39 9.98 -0.41
C LEU A 67 8.61 9.84 -1.32
#